data_AF-A0A9P8WET0-F1
#
_entry.id   AF-A0A9P8WET0-F1
#
_cell.length_a   1.000
_cell.length_b   1.000
_cell.length_c   1.000
_cell.angle_alpha   90.00
_cell.angle_beta   90.00
_cell.angle_gamma   90.00
#
_symmetry.space_group_name_H-M   'P 1'
#
loop_
_entity.id
_entity.type
_entity.pdbx_description
1 polymer ?
#
loop_
_entity_poly.entity_id
_entity_poly.type
_entity_poly.pdbx_seq_one_letter_code
_entity_poly.pdbx_strand_id
1 'polypeptide(L)'
;MAAPMMSRSESTSDSASITSKSSTPETTPLSTPAAETEDTCDTCKIGSKPLPALHREFPKPPQEVDVQTLLGRQPGRWTIQGQIAANNERAKASPAIVTEEQLKQRRAREFEAAKKDLLAFHIQAQPSSGSQW
;
A
#
# COMPACT_ATOMS: atom_id res chain seq x y z
N MET A 1 -36.98 30.77 -17.82
CA MET A 1 -35.70 31.35 -17.36
C MET A 1 -35.08 30.34 -16.40
N ALA A 2 -34.03 29.63 -16.84
CA ALA A 2 -33.37 28.58 -16.07
C ALA A 2 -31.90 28.98 -15.81
N ALA A 3 -31.46 28.90 -14.56
CA ALA A 3 -30.10 29.22 -14.14
C ALA A 3 -29.21 27.96 -14.19
N PRO A 4 -27.94 28.06 -14.64
CA PRO A 4 -27.00 26.94 -14.56
C PRO A 4 -26.36 26.85 -13.17
N MET A 5 -26.46 25.69 -12.52
CA MET A 5 -25.66 25.36 -11.34
C MET A 5 -24.26 24.93 -11.81
N MET A 6 -23.26 25.79 -11.61
CA MET A 6 -21.86 25.44 -11.77
C MET A 6 -21.37 24.81 -10.46
N SER A 7 -21.13 23.49 -10.47
CA SER A 7 -20.36 22.82 -9.42
C SER A 7 -18.91 23.28 -9.52
N ARG A 8 -18.46 24.06 -8.55
CA ARG A 8 -17.08 24.51 -8.41
C ARG A 8 -16.42 23.66 -7.33
N SER A 9 -15.62 22.68 -7.74
CA SER A 9 -14.77 21.92 -6.81
C SER A 9 -13.58 22.79 -6.44
N GLU A 10 -13.58 23.31 -5.21
CA GLU A 10 -12.43 24.00 -4.62
C GLU A 10 -11.39 22.94 -4.18
N SER A 11 -10.26 22.89 -4.89
CA SER A 11 -9.07 22.15 -4.47
C SER A 11 -8.21 23.10 -3.63
N THR A 12 -8.30 23.00 -2.31
CA THR A 12 -7.33 23.63 -1.40
C THR A 12 -6.15 22.66 -1.20
N SER A 13 -5.06 22.93 -1.90
CA SER A 13 -3.76 22.31 -1.63
C SER A 13 -3.10 23.06 -0.46
N ASP A 14 -3.24 22.52 0.75
CA ASP A 14 -2.44 23.01 1.88
C ASP A 14 -1.03 22.42 1.81
N SER A 15 -0.12 23.25 1.32
CA SER A 15 1.32 23.03 1.38
C SER A 15 1.81 23.37 2.79
N ALA A 16 2.01 22.36 3.63
CA ALA A 16 2.59 22.55 4.96
C ALA A 16 4.12 22.49 4.89
N SER A 17 4.74 23.66 5.04
CA SER A 17 6.17 23.86 5.18
C SER A 17 6.73 23.09 6.37
N ILE A 18 7.61 22.11 6.11
CA ILE A 18 8.37 21.40 7.15
C ILE A 18 9.39 22.35 7.79
N THR A 19 9.08 22.85 8.98
CA THR A 19 10.06 23.52 9.83
C THR A 19 10.81 22.46 10.61
N SER A 20 12.05 22.18 10.21
CA SER A 20 12.98 21.33 10.95
C SER A 20 13.29 21.97 12.30
N LYS A 21 12.68 21.45 13.37
CA LYS A 21 13.14 21.66 14.74
C LYS A 21 13.64 20.33 15.25
N SER A 22 14.97 20.20 15.31
CA SER A 22 15.63 19.19 16.12
C SER A 22 15.21 19.40 17.56
N SER A 23 14.39 18.48 18.08
CA SER A 23 14.02 18.44 19.49
C SER A 23 14.26 17.01 19.96
N THR A 24 15.22 16.88 20.85
CA THR A 24 15.51 15.69 21.64
C THR A 24 14.23 15.19 22.32
N PRO A 25 13.86 13.90 22.22
CA PRO A 25 12.76 13.39 23.02
C PRO A 25 13.24 13.27 24.48
N GLU A 26 12.98 14.30 25.29
CA GLU A 26 12.89 14.10 26.74
C GLU A 26 11.75 13.13 27.01
N THR A 27 12.08 11.99 27.62
CA THR A 27 11.10 11.01 28.05
C THR A 27 10.48 11.51 29.35
N THR A 28 9.43 12.31 29.24
CA THR A 28 8.55 12.63 30.38
C THR A 28 7.88 11.33 30.81
N PRO A 29 7.88 10.97 32.11
CA PRO A 29 7.05 9.88 32.58
C PRO A 29 5.59 10.24 32.31
N LEU A 30 4.91 9.37 31.55
CA LEU A 30 3.50 9.49 31.23
C LEU A 30 2.70 9.51 32.54
N SER A 31 2.19 10.69 32.90
CA SER A 31 1.21 10.83 33.97
C SER A 31 -0.09 10.21 33.48
N THR A 32 -0.32 8.95 33.84
CA THR A 32 -1.56 8.24 33.56
C THR A 32 -2.70 9.00 34.22
N PRO A 33 -3.70 9.54 33.49
CA PRO A 33 -4.91 10.01 34.13
C PRO A 33 -5.48 8.83 34.90
N ALA A 34 -5.77 9.03 36.19
CA ALA A 34 -6.45 8.05 37.01
C ALA A 34 -7.74 7.66 36.29
N ALA A 35 -7.75 6.48 35.67
CA ALA A 35 -8.94 5.91 35.10
C ALA A 35 -9.81 5.50 36.28
N GLU A 36 -10.87 6.27 36.53
CA GLU A 36 -11.97 5.78 37.33
C GLU A 36 -12.48 4.51 36.64
N THR A 37 -12.34 3.40 37.35
CA THR A 37 -12.68 2.07 36.88
C THR A 37 -14.18 1.89 36.99
N GLU A 38 -14.91 2.51 36.07
CA GLU A 38 -16.29 2.12 35.78
C GLU A 38 -16.22 0.78 35.02
N ASP A 39 -16.21 -0.32 35.78
CA ASP A 39 -16.24 -1.71 35.30
C ASP A 39 -17.52 -2.00 34.49
N THR A 40 -17.61 -1.52 33.26
CA THR A 40 -18.60 -1.96 32.28
C THR A 40 -18.01 -3.07 31.41
N CYS A 41 -17.83 -4.23 32.05
CA CYS A 41 -17.50 -5.47 31.35
C CYS A 41 -18.79 -6.06 30.76
N ASP A 42 -19.09 -5.67 29.52
CA ASP A 42 -20.13 -6.31 28.71
C ASP A 42 -19.73 -7.77 28.44
N THR A 43 -20.67 -8.67 28.73
CA THR A 43 -20.59 -10.15 28.64
C THR A 43 -20.08 -10.84 29.90
N CYS A 44 -20.90 -10.82 30.95
CA CYS A 44 -20.84 -11.82 32.01
C CYS A 44 -22.05 -12.74 31.91
N LYS A 45 -21.82 -14.05 31.89
CA LYS A 45 -22.88 -15.04 32.10
C LYS A 45 -23.60 -14.71 33.41
N ILE A 46 -24.94 -14.77 33.39
CA ILE A 46 -25.81 -14.49 34.53
C ILE A 46 -25.28 -15.25 35.77
N GLY A 47 -24.86 -14.54 36.83
CA GLY A 47 -24.63 -15.12 38.16
C GLY A 47 -23.28 -14.90 38.84
N SER A 48 -22.20 -14.51 38.15
CA SER A 48 -20.93 -14.19 38.83
C SER A 48 -20.31 -12.91 38.29
N LYS A 49 -20.02 -11.95 39.18
CA LYS A 49 -19.16 -10.81 38.82
C LYS A 49 -17.84 -11.36 38.31
N PRO A 50 -17.36 -10.90 37.14
CA PRO A 50 -16.13 -11.42 36.59
C PRO A 50 -14.99 -11.01 37.54
N LEU A 51 -14.08 -11.93 37.85
CA LEU A 51 -12.95 -11.62 38.72
C LEU A 51 -12.18 -10.40 38.19
N PRO A 52 -11.63 -9.53 39.07
CA PRO A 52 -10.76 -8.44 38.64
C PRO A 52 -9.59 -8.98 37.81
N ALA A 53 -9.11 -8.23 36.82
CA ALA A 53 -8.18 -8.72 35.80
C ALA A 53 -6.92 -9.40 36.37
N LEU A 54 -6.41 -8.90 37.50
CA LEU A 54 -5.26 -9.46 38.22
C LEU A 54 -5.52 -10.83 38.87
N HIS A 55 -6.77 -11.15 39.18
CA HIS A 55 -7.17 -12.39 39.84
C HIS A 55 -7.64 -13.46 38.86
N ARG A 56 -7.60 -13.17 37.55
CA ARG A 56 -7.97 -14.12 36.51
C ARG A 56 -6.77 -15.02 36.22
N GLU A 57 -6.98 -16.33 36.36
CA GLU A 57 -6.05 -17.33 35.84
C GLU A 57 -6.20 -17.38 34.31
N PHE A 58 -5.20 -16.89 33.58
CA PHE A 58 -5.18 -16.96 32.13
C PHE A 58 -4.70 -18.35 31.69
N PRO A 59 -5.38 -19.00 30.73
CA PRO A 59 -4.91 -20.27 30.21
C PRO A 59 -3.52 -20.09 29.61
N LYS A 60 -2.58 -20.90 30.09
CA LYS A 60 -1.23 -20.92 29.54
C LYS A 60 -1.29 -21.39 28.09
N PRO A 61 -0.52 -20.79 27.18
CA PRO A 61 -0.43 -21.29 25.81
C PRO A 61 0.04 -22.76 25.82
N PRO A 62 -0.50 -23.60 24.92
CA PRO A 62 -0.19 -25.04 24.88
C PRO A 62 1.26 -25.32 24.48
N GLN A 63 1.95 -24.33 23.92
CA GLN A 63 3.34 -24.41 23.50
C GLN A 63 4.15 -23.28 24.14
N GLU A 64 5.42 -23.57 24.44
CA GLU A 64 6.36 -22.58 24.94
C GLU A 64 6.58 -21.49 23.87
N VAL A 65 6.35 -20.25 24.28
CA VAL A 65 6.39 -19.09 23.40
C VAL A 65 7.83 -18.62 23.30
N ASP A 66 8.46 -18.86 22.15
CA ASP A 66 9.79 -18.33 21.87
C ASP A 66 9.72 -16.82 21.63
N VAL A 67 10.00 -16.06 22.70
CA VAL A 67 9.95 -14.60 22.72
C VAL A 67 10.93 -13.98 21.73
N GLN A 68 12.11 -14.59 21.53
CA GLN A 68 13.14 -14.04 20.64
C GLN A 68 12.68 -14.09 19.19
N THR A 69 12.11 -15.22 18.77
CA THR A 69 11.60 -15.34 17.40
C THR A 69 10.39 -14.44 17.14
N LEU A 70 9.52 -14.26 18.14
CA LEU A 70 8.34 -13.41 18.01
C LEU A 70 8.69 -11.93 17.94
N LEU A 71 9.68 -11.48 18.70
CA LEU A 71 10.17 -10.11 18.64
C LEU A 71 11.00 -9.83 17.38
N GLY A 72 11.69 -10.85 16.84
CA GLY A 72 12.44 -10.73 15.59
C GLY A 72 11.56 -10.64 14.34
N ARG A 73 10.25 -10.93 14.45
CA ARG A 73 9.32 -10.79 13.32
C ARG A 73 9.11 -9.32 12.98
N GLN A 74 9.10 -9.04 11.68
CA GLN A 74 8.72 -7.72 11.19
C GLN A 74 7.31 -7.37 11.69
N PRO A 75 7.09 -6.13 12.14
CA PRO A 75 5.83 -5.74 12.70
C PRO A 75 4.72 -5.79 11.63
N GLY A 76 3.54 -6.20 12.05
CA GLY A 76 2.38 -6.34 11.16
C GLY A 76 1.91 -4.99 10.58
N ARG A 77 0.99 -5.05 9.62
CA ARG A 77 0.43 -3.89 8.91
C ARG A 77 -0.28 -2.87 9.81
N TRP A 78 -0.62 -3.21 11.05
CA TRP A 78 -1.22 -2.26 11.99
C TRP A 78 -0.22 -1.23 12.53
N THR A 79 1.08 -1.46 12.32
CA THR A 79 2.15 -0.50 12.64
C THR A 79 2.46 0.40 11.45
N ILE A 80 3.04 1.57 11.71
CA ILE A 80 3.49 2.52 10.67
C ILE A 80 4.53 1.84 9.75
N GLN A 81 5.51 1.15 10.32
CA GLN A 81 6.51 0.41 9.55
C GLN A 81 5.88 -0.69 8.68
N GLY A 82 4.90 -1.42 9.23
CA GLY A 82 4.16 -2.43 8.47
C GLY A 82 3.30 -1.85 7.34
N GLN A 83 2.73 -0.65 7.52
CA GLN A 83 2.02 0.07 6.45
C GLN A 83 2.98 0.48 5.33
N ILE A 84 4.13 1.06 5.68
CA ILE A 84 5.16 1.46 4.70
C ILE A 84 5.65 0.25 3.91
N ALA A 85 6.00 -0.85 4.60
CA ALA A 85 6.45 -2.08 3.96
C ALA A 85 5.38 -2.65 3.00
N ALA A 86 4.11 -2.67 3.42
CA ALA A 86 3.01 -3.15 2.58
C ALA A 86 2.77 -2.27 1.34
N ASN A 87 2.95 -0.95 1.47
CA ASN A 87 2.86 -0.03 0.34
C ASN A 87 4.01 -0.25 -0.65
N ASN A 88 5.24 -0.41 -0.16
CA ASN A 88 6.40 -0.69 -1.00
C ASN A 88 6.25 -1.98 -1.81
N GLU A 89 5.75 -3.06 -1.19
CA GLU A 89 5.49 -4.31 -1.90
C GLU A 89 4.38 -4.14 -2.96
N ARG A 90 3.34 -3.36 -2.67
CA ARG A 90 2.29 -3.04 -3.65
C ARG A 90 2.86 -2.25 -4.83
N ALA A 91 3.74 -1.28 -4.59
CA ALA A 91 4.39 -0.50 -5.63
C ALA A 91 5.32 -1.34 -6.52
N LYS A 92 5.92 -2.41 -5.98
CA LYS A 92 6.68 -3.40 -6.77
C LYS A 92 5.77 -4.34 -7.57
N ALA A 93 4.62 -4.69 -7.02
CA ALA A 93 3.66 -5.61 -7.64
C ALA A 93 2.82 -4.94 -8.75
N SER A 94 2.69 -3.61 -8.74
CA SER A 94 2.21 -2.90 -9.94
C SER A 94 3.22 -3.11 -11.07
N PRO A 95 2.78 -3.42 -12.31
CA PRO A 95 3.69 -3.43 -13.44
C PRO A 95 4.43 -2.10 -13.41
N ALA A 96 5.76 -2.18 -13.32
CA ALA A 96 6.64 -1.01 -13.21
C ALA A 96 6.07 0.08 -14.10
N ILE A 97 5.83 1.26 -13.53
CA ILE A 97 5.40 2.44 -14.29
C ILE A 97 6.45 2.60 -15.38
N VAL A 98 6.20 2.02 -16.55
CA VAL A 98 7.08 2.07 -17.70
C VAL A 98 7.12 3.53 -18.00
N THR A 99 8.25 4.17 -17.71
CA THR A 99 8.40 5.60 -17.96
C THR A 99 8.01 5.85 -19.40
N GLU A 100 7.35 6.99 -19.70
CA GLU A 100 6.85 7.25 -21.06
C GLU A 100 7.93 7.06 -22.12
N GLU A 101 9.18 7.35 -21.77
CA GLU A 101 10.36 7.12 -22.59
C GLU A 101 10.57 5.64 -22.97
N GLN A 102 10.46 4.71 -22.01
CA GLN A 102 10.57 3.27 -22.28
C GLN A 102 9.42 2.78 -23.16
N LEU A 103 8.23 3.34 -22.97
CA LEU A 103 7.05 2.99 -23.77
C LEU A 103 7.19 3.50 -25.22
N LYS A 104 7.76 4.69 -25.40
CA LYS A 104 8.09 5.26 -26.71
C LYS A 104 9.17 4.46 -27.43
N GLN A 105 10.23 4.05 -26.72
CA GLN A 105 11.28 3.21 -27.29
C GLN A 105 10.75 1.83 -27.72
N ARG A 106 9.89 1.22 -26.91
CA ARG A 106 9.24 -0.05 -27.25
C ARG A 106 8.40 0.09 -28.52
N ARG A 107 7.57 1.13 -28.60
CA ARG A 107 6.72 1.39 -29.77
C ARG A 107 7.55 1.64 -31.04
N ALA A 108 8.67 2.35 -30.93
CA ALA A 108 9.57 2.58 -32.07
C ALA A 108 10.15 1.27 -32.64
N ARG A 109 10.54 0.32 -31.76
CA ARG A 109 11.01 -1.01 -32.17
C ARG A 109 9.90 -1.83 -32.84
N GLU A 110 8.69 -1.77 -32.28
CA GLU A 110 7.50 -2.43 -32.85
C GLU A 110 7.18 -1.90 -34.27
N PHE A 111 7.27 -0.57 -34.48
CA PHE A 111 7.09 0.02 -35.82
C PHE A 111 8.18 -0.40 -36.82
N GLU A 112 9.44 -0.46 -36.39
CA GLU A 112 10.53 -0.90 -37.26
C GLU A 112 10.36 -2.37 -37.66
N ALA A 113 9.96 -3.23 -36.72
CA ALA A 113 9.66 -4.63 -36.98
C ALA A 113 8.47 -4.77 -37.95
N ALA A 114 7.37 -4.07 -37.70
CA ALA A 114 6.20 -4.09 -38.58
C ALA A 114 6.50 -3.57 -39.98
N LYS A 115 7.36 -2.55 -40.12
CA LYS A 115 7.81 -2.07 -41.43
C LYS A 115 8.59 -3.14 -42.20
N LYS A 116 9.50 -3.84 -41.54
CA LYS A 116 10.29 -4.92 -42.16
C LYS A 116 9.39 -6.07 -42.60
N ASP A 117 8.43 -6.44 -41.75
CA ASP A 117 7.47 -7.49 -42.04
C ASP A 117 6.58 -7.13 -43.24
N LEU A 118 6.06 -5.90 -43.30
CA LEU A 118 5.27 -5.41 -44.43
C LEU A 118 6.05 -5.45 -45.75
N LEU A 119 7.33 -5.06 -45.74
CA LEU A 119 8.19 -5.13 -46.92
C LEU A 119 8.47 -6.58 -47.33
N ALA A 120 8.68 -7.47 -46.36
CA ALA A 120 8.85 -8.90 -46.63
C ALA A 120 7.59 -9.51 -47.25
N PHE A 121 6.41 -9.23 -46.70
CA PHE A 121 5.13 -9.63 -47.30
C PHE A 121 4.94 -9.05 -48.70
N HIS A 122 5.29 -7.78 -48.93
CA HIS A 122 5.18 -7.17 -50.25
C HIS A 122 6.08 -7.84 -51.29
N ILE A 123 7.33 -8.16 -50.92
CA ILE A 123 8.27 -8.89 -51.78
C ILE A 123 7.77 -10.31 -52.04
N GLN A 124 7.23 -10.99 -51.03
CA GLN A 124 6.72 -12.36 -51.14
C GLN A 124 5.40 -12.43 -51.93
N ALA A 125 4.60 -11.36 -51.90
CA ALA A 125 3.34 -11.23 -52.63
C ALA A 125 3.51 -10.69 -54.07
N GLN A 126 4.73 -10.39 -54.51
CA GLN A 126 5.07 -10.15 -55.91
C GLN A 126 5.58 -11.46 -56.53
N PRO A 127 4.70 -12.35 -57.05
CA PRO A 127 5.17 -13.42 -57.92
C PRO A 127 5.81 -12.77 -59.15
N SER A 128 6.97 -13.27 -59.55
CA SER A 128 7.68 -12.87 -60.76
C SER A 128 6.70 -12.82 -61.95
N SER A 129 6.19 -11.63 -62.26
CA SER A 129 5.36 -11.41 -63.44
C SER A 129 6.30 -11.40 -64.64
N GLY A 130 6.57 -12.61 -65.14
CA GLY A 130 6.83 -12.91 -66.55
C GLY A 130 7.94 -12.12 -67.22
N SER A 131 9.17 -12.64 -67.10
CA SER A 131 10.00 -12.79 -68.29
C SER A 131 9.26 -13.70 -69.27
N GLN A 132 8.74 -13.14 -70.36
CA GLN A 132 8.71 -13.75 -71.71
C GLN A 132 7.96 -12.84 -72.68
N TRP A 133 8.72 -12.19 -73.56
CA TRP A 133 8.39 -11.93 -74.97
C TRP A 133 9.67 -12.12 -75.76
#